data_AF-A0A9X2GFL4-F1
#
_entry.id   AF-A0A9X2GFL4-F1
#
_cell.length_a   1.000
_cell.length_b   1.000
_cell.length_c   1.000
_cell.angle_alpha   90.00
_cell.angle_beta   90.00
_cell.angle_gamma   90.00
#
_symmetry.space_group_name_H-M   'P 1'
#
loop_
_entity.id
_entity.type
_entity.pdbx_description
1 polymer ?
#
loop_
_entity_poly.entity_id
_entity_poly.type
_entity_poly.pdbx_seq_one_letter_code
_entity_poly.pdbx_strand_id
1 'polypeptide(L)'
;MENTGARSELDAAAARIAEALGATLAELADIAAAMTADDTADDQDRLPGDVLLLALAEVVRRGPERHDLVGAVEAGEILGVSRTRVHQLADPDTGHRDFPRPRYHLAAGKLWARADIVAFDQRWDRRRTGRPRKSQ
;
A
#
# COMPACT_ATOMS: atom_id res chain seq x y z
N MET A 1 36.71 -15.32 -2.99
CA MET A 1 35.71 -15.65 -1.94
C MET A 1 35.01 -14.37 -1.47
N GLU A 2 34.61 -13.50 -2.41
CA GLU A 2 34.12 -12.12 -2.14
C GLU A 2 32.66 -11.89 -2.59
N ASN A 3 32.02 -12.89 -3.19
CA ASN A 3 30.74 -12.69 -3.89
C ASN A 3 29.50 -12.67 -2.95
N THR A 4 29.63 -13.22 -1.73
CA THR A 4 28.50 -13.31 -0.79
C THR A 4 28.22 -11.98 -0.07
N GLY A 5 29.26 -11.20 0.23
CA GLY A 5 29.13 -9.91 0.92
C GLY A 5 28.47 -8.85 0.04
N ALA A 6 28.95 -8.70 -1.20
CA ALA A 6 28.39 -7.77 -2.17
C ALA A 6 26.91 -8.08 -2.51
N ARG A 7 26.55 -9.38 -2.58
CA ARG A 7 25.16 -9.80 -2.79
C ARG A 7 24.26 -9.41 -1.61
N SER A 8 24.71 -9.61 -0.39
CA SER A 8 23.96 -9.21 0.81
C SER A 8 23.76 -7.70 0.92
N GLU A 9 24.72 -6.89 0.49
CA GLU A 9 24.58 -5.43 0.49
C GLU A 9 23.61 -4.94 -0.59
N LEU A 10 23.63 -5.56 -1.76
CA LEU A 10 22.72 -5.26 -2.86
C LEU A 10 21.27 -5.62 -2.50
N ASP A 11 21.05 -6.79 -1.92
CA ASP A 11 19.74 -7.23 -1.44
C ASP A 11 19.21 -6.30 -0.34
N ALA A 12 20.08 -5.86 0.58
CA ALA A 12 19.71 -4.90 1.62
C ALA A 12 19.40 -3.51 1.06
N ALA A 13 20.14 -3.05 0.03
CA ALA A 13 19.87 -1.77 -0.63
C ALA A 13 18.54 -1.81 -1.40
N ALA A 14 18.28 -2.90 -2.13
CA ALA A 14 17.05 -3.08 -2.87
C ALA A 14 15.83 -3.20 -1.95
N ALA A 15 15.96 -3.90 -0.81
CA ALA A 15 14.92 -3.94 0.21
C ALA A 15 14.56 -2.53 0.72
N ARG A 16 15.56 -1.71 1.06
CA ARG A 16 15.33 -0.31 1.50
C ARG A 16 14.68 0.55 0.42
N ILE A 17 15.08 0.37 -0.84
CA ILE A 17 14.47 1.10 -1.96
C ILE A 17 13.03 0.63 -2.17
N ALA A 18 12.76 -0.67 -2.21
CA ALA A 18 11.40 -1.21 -2.33
C ALA A 18 10.49 -0.72 -1.20
N GLU A 19 10.94 -0.75 0.05
CA GLU A 19 10.21 -0.19 1.20
C GLU A 19 9.95 1.30 1.04
N ALA A 20 10.96 2.07 0.63
CA ALA A 20 10.79 3.49 0.31
C ALA A 20 9.83 3.70 -0.87
N LEU A 21 9.66 2.71 -1.74
CA LEU A 21 8.68 2.69 -2.83
C LEU A 21 7.30 2.16 -2.39
N GLY A 22 7.12 1.71 -1.15
CA GLY A 22 5.87 1.14 -0.66
C GLY A 22 5.62 -0.30 -1.09
N ALA A 23 6.65 -1.00 -1.57
CA ALA A 23 6.63 -2.41 -1.90
C ALA A 23 7.44 -3.22 -0.86
N THR A 24 7.07 -4.48 -0.69
CA THR A 24 7.75 -5.44 0.17
C THR A 24 8.87 -6.17 -0.57
N LEU A 25 9.83 -6.72 0.17
CA LEU A 25 10.89 -7.55 -0.42
C LEU A 25 10.34 -8.80 -1.12
N ALA A 26 9.22 -9.34 -0.64
CA ALA A 26 8.54 -10.48 -1.27
C ALA A 26 7.97 -10.10 -2.65
N GLU A 27 7.27 -8.96 -2.74
CA GLU A 27 6.77 -8.45 -4.03
C GLU A 27 7.91 -8.15 -5.01
N LEU A 28 9.03 -7.61 -4.52
CA LEU A 28 10.22 -7.41 -5.34
C LEU A 28 10.80 -8.74 -5.85
N ALA A 29 10.88 -9.76 -4.98
CA ALA A 29 11.38 -11.10 -5.33
C ALA A 29 10.48 -11.82 -6.33
N ASP A 30 9.15 -11.68 -6.21
CA ASP A 30 8.18 -12.26 -7.14
C ASP A 30 8.29 -11.61 -8.53
N ILE A 31 8.49 -10.28 -8.60
CA ILE A 31 8.74 -9.57 -9.85
C ILE A 31 10.05 -10.03 -10.48
N ALA A 32 11.12 -10.13 -9.69
CA ALA A 32 12.42 -10.61 -10.16
C ALA A 32 12.32 -12.05 -10.71
N ALA A 33 11.62 -12.93 -9.99
CA ALA A 33 11.41 -14.32 -10.41
C ALA A 33 10.60 -14.41 -11.70
N ALA A 34 9.54 -13.61 -11.85
CA ALA A 34 8.75 -13.53 -13.08
C ALA A 34 9.59 -13.04 -14.26
N MET A 35 10.45 -12.03 -14.06
CA MET A 35 11.36 -11.53 -15.09
C MET A 35 12.39 -12.57 -15.53
N THR A 36 12.86 -13.44 -14.62
CA THR A 36 13.77 -14.54 -14.98
C THR A 36 13.06 -15.73 -15.63
N ALA A 37 11.75 -15.89 -15.40
CA ALA A 37 10.96 -17.00 -15.96
C ALA A 37 10.48 -16.71 -17.40
N ASP A 38 10.28 -15.44 -17.75
CA ASP A 38 9.87 -15.00 -19.10
C ASP A 38 11.06 -15.00 -20.10
N ASP A 39 12.30 -15.02 -19.58
CA ASP A 39 13.55 -14.94 -20.35
C ASP A 39 13.98 -16.34 -20.84
N THR A 40 13.20 -16.94 -21.74
CA THR A 40 13.57 -18.22 -22.40
C THR A 40 14.51 -18.06 -23.59
N ALA A 41 14.94 -16.84 -23.94
CA ALA A 41 15.94 -16.64 -24.96
C ALA A 41 16.69 -15.31 -24.78
N ASP A 42 17.99 -15.44 -24.47
CA ASP A 42 19.08 -14.63 -25.07
C ASP A 42 20.00 -13.79 -24.16
N ASP A 43 19.96 -13.91 -22.83
CA ASP A 43 20.97 -13.21 -22.01
C ASP A 43 21.43 -13.97 -20.76
N GLN A 44 22.26 -15.01 -20.97
CA GLN A 44 22.91 -15.77 -19.90
C GLN A 44 24.01 -14.98 -19.17
N ASP A 45 24.35 -13.77 -19.62
CA ASP A 45 25.40 -12.93 -19.02
C ASP A 45 24.85 -11.85 -18.06
N ARG A 46 23.54 -11.80 -17.81
CA ARG A 46 22.97 -10.88 -16.82
C ARG A 46 23.48 -11.21 -15.42
N LEU A 47 24.22 -10.29 -14.82
CA LEU A 47 24.66 -10.44 -13.44
C LEU A 47 23.43 -10.40 -12.53
N PRO A 48 23.39 -11.19 -11.44
CA PRO A 48 22.23 -11.25 -10.54
C PRO A 48 21.74 -9.88 -10.02
N GLY A 49 22.61 -8.88 -10.00
CA GLY A 49 22.25 -7.51 -9.62
C GLY A 49 21.43 -6.74 -10.66
N ASP A 50 21.56 -7.08 -11.95
CA ASP A 50 20.81 -6.42 -13.03
C ASP A 50 19.32 -6.79 -12.97
N VAL A 51 19.02 -8.03 -12.60
CA VAL A 51 17.64 -8.50 -12.37
C VAL A 51 16.98 -7.74 -11.22
N LEU A 52 17.72 -7.49 -10.14
CA LEU A 52 17.21 -6.75 -8.98
C LEU A 52 16.97 -5.27 -9.33
N LEU A 53 17.85 -4.67 -10.14
CA LEU A 53 17.68 -3.31 -10.65
C LEU A 53 16.47 -3.21 -11.60
N LEU A 54 16.27 -4.19 -12.47
CA LEU A 54 15.11 -4.27 -13.37
C LEU A 54 13.80 -4.50 -12.61
N ALA A 55 13.83 -5.32 -11.56
CA ALA A 55 12.68 -5.53 -10.67
C ALA A 55 12.31 -4.23 -9.92
N LEU A 56 13.30 -3.49 -9.41
CA LEU A 56 13.07 -2.15 -8.83
C LEU A 56 12.51 -1.17 -9.86
N ALA A 57 13.05 -1.16 -11.08
CA ALA A 57 12.54 -0.33 -12.17
C ALA A 57 11.10 -0.68 -12.52
N GLU A 58 10.72 -1.96 -12.44
CA GLU A 58 9.34 -2.41 -12.63
C GLU A 58 8.43 -2.02 -11.46
N VAL A 59 8.89 -2.09 -10.21
CA VAL A 59 8.16 -1.55 -9.05
C VAL A 59 7.88 -0.06 -9.22
N VAL A 60 8.85 0.71 -9.72
CA VAL A 60 8.67 2.14 -10.05
C VAL A 60 7.69 2.33 -11.21
N ARG A 61 7.81 1.52 -12.27
CA ARG A 61 7.00 1.62 -13.50
C ARG A 61 5.53 1.26 -13.27
N ARG A 62 5.27 0.24 -12.44
CA ARG A 62 3.91 -0.10 -11.97
C ARG A 62 3.28 1.02 -11.14
N GLY A 63 4.10 1.99 -10.76
CA GLY A 63 3.71 3.09 -9.91
C GLY A 63 3.68 2.59 -8.47
N PRO A 64 4.39 3.23 -7.54
CA PRO A 64 4.05 3.06 -6.14
C PRO A 64 2.56 3.45 -6.00
N GLU A 65 1.76 2.69 -5.26
CA GLU A 65 0.37 3.05 -4.89
C GLU A 65 0.27 4.40 -4.13
N ARG A 66 1.37 5.16 -4.03
CA ARG A 66 1.51 6.53 -3.55
C ARG A 66 0.46 7.52 -4.04
N HIS A 67 -0.28 7.21 -5.11
CA HIS A 67 -1.34 8.09 -5.62
C HIS A 67 -2.76 7.66 -5.28
N ASP A 68 -3.00 6.47 -4.70
CA ASP A 68 -4.35 6.09 -4.30
C ASP A 68 -4.66 6.58 -2.87
N LEU A 69 -4.52 7.88 -2.70
CA LEU A 69 -4.92 8.60 -1.52
C LEU A 69 -6.37 9.06 -1.70
N VAL A 70 -7.15 8.89 -0.65
CA VAL A 70 -8.53 9.35 -0.58
C VAL A 70 -8.67 10.42 0.48
N GLY A 71 -9.47 11.44 0.19
CA GLY A 71 -9.94 12.40 1.17
C GLY A 71 -11.15 11.87 1.92
N ALA A 72 -11.72 12.71 2.78
CA ALA A 72 -12.85 12.31 3.62
C ALA A 72 -14.15 12.08 2.82
N VAL A 73 -14.25 12.65 1.62
CA VAL A 73 -15.41 12.45 0.73
C VAL A 73 -15.33 11.06 0.11
N GLU A 74 -14.22 10.76 -0.57
CA GLU A 74 -14.00 9.48 -1.25
C GLU A 74 -13.97 8.32 -0.23
N ALA A 75 -13.38 8.53 0.95
CA ALA A 75 -13.46 7.55 2.04
C ALA A 75 -14.90 7.31 2.50
N GLY A 76 -15.75 8.34 2.52
CA GLY A 76 -17.17 8.22 2.86
C GLY A 76 -17.93 7.37 1.84
N GLU A 77 -17.64 7.56 0.55
CA GLU A 77 -18.22 6.77 -0.53
C GLU A 77 -17.86 5.29 -0.41
N ILE A 78 -16.58 4.97 -0.16
CA ILE A 78 -16.11 3.58 0.07
C ILE A 78 -16.83 2.98 1.27
N LEU A 79 -16.95 3.75 2.35
CA LEU A 79 -17.54 3.31 3.61
C LEU A 79 -19.08 3.40 3.62
N GLY A 80 -19.73 3.88 2.56
CA GLY A 80 -21.18 4.08 2.52
C GLY A 80 -21.70 5.03 3.60
N VAL A 81 -20.90 6.01 4.04
CA VAL A 81 -21.25 6.99 5.08
C VAL A 81 -20.96 8.41 4.62
N SER A 82 -21.51 9.40 5.33
CA SER A 82 -21.23 10.80 5.03
C SER A 82 -19.78 11.18 5.36
N ARG A 83 -19.25 12.20 4.67
CA ARG A 83 -17.96 12.83 4.99
C ARG A 83 -17.83 13.20 6.47
N THR A 84 -18.88 13.78 7.07
CA THR A 84 -18.90 14.14 8.50
C THR A 84 -18.72 12.91 9.39
N ARG A 85 -19.33 11.77 9.01
CA ARG A 85 -19.16 10.52 9.75
C ARG A 85 -17.72 10.00 9.66
N VAL A 86 -17.06 10.15 8.51
CA VAL A 86 -15.62 9.83 8.38
C VAL A 86 -14.78 10.66 9.34
N HIS A 87 -15.03 11.97 9.44
CA HIS A 87 -14.31 12.82 10.40
C HIS A 87 -14.53 12.39 11.85
N GLN A 88 -15.75 11.99 12.22
CA GLN A 88 -16.04 11.44 13.55
C GLN A 88 -15.31 10.12 13.81
N LEU A 89 -15.27 9.21 12.83
CA LEU A 89 -14.55 7.95 12.96
C LEU A 89 -13.05 8.16 13.12
N ALA A 90 -12.50 9.16 12.42
CA ALA A 90 -11.09 9.54 12.44
C ALA A 90 -10.71 10.51 13.59
N ASP A 91 -11.65 10.82 14.49
CA ASP A 91 -11.39 11.65 15.65
C ASP A 91 -10.54 10.87 16.66
N PRO A 92 -9.40 11.41 17.13
CA PRO A 92 -8.49 10.68 17.99
C PRO A 92 -9.08 10.39 19.38
N ASP A 93 -9.99 11.24 19.86
CA ASP A 93 -10.51 11.18 21.22
C ASP A 93 -11.82 10.39 21.30
N THR A 94 -12.66 10.53 20.27
CA THR A 94 -14.04 10.02 20.25
C THR A 94 -14.33 9.05 19.10
N GLY A 95 -13.35 8.84 18.22
CA GLY A 95 -13.50 8.04 17.02
C GLY A 95 -13.39 6.53 17.23
N HIS A 96 -13.40 5.81 16.11
CA HIS A 96 -13.29 4.36 16.15
C HIS A 96 -11.82 3.97 16.27
N ARG A 97 -11.48 3.18 17.31
CA ARG A 97 -10.10 2.80 17.63
C ARG A 97 -9.32 2.23 16.44
N ASP A 98 -9.99 1.40 15.64
CA ASP A 98 -9.36 0.73 14.49
C ASP A 98 -9.51 1.51 13.18
N PHE A 99 -10.04 2.74 13.22
CA PHE A 99 -10.11 3.56 12.02
C PHE A 99 -8.69 3.93 11.55
N PRO A 100 -8.41 3.88 10.23
CA PRO A 100 -7.08 4.17 9.72
C PRO A 100 -6.55 5.54 10.12
N ARG A 101 -5.28 5.58 10.51
CA ARG A 101 -4.57 6.85 10.71
C ARG A 101 -4.33 7.52 9.36
N PRO A 102 -4.56 8.82 9.24
CA PRO A 102 -4.26 9.56 8.02
C PRO A 102 -2.75 9.55 7.74
N ARG A 103 -2.40 9.34 6.47
CA ARG A 103 -1.02 9.41 5.96
C ARG A 103 -0.52 10.85 5.90
N TYR A 104 -1.43 11.79 5.59
CA TYR A 104 -1.11 13.21 5.49
C TYR A 104 -2.16 14.08 6.17
N HIS A 105 -1.67 15.19 6.73
CA HIS A 105 -2.48 16.27 7.27
C HIS A 105 -2.21 17.52 6.46
N LEU A 106 -3.15 17.89 5.58
CA LEU A 106 -3.06 19.08 4.74
C LEU A 106 -4.02 20.15 5.27
N ALA A 107 -3.80 21.41 4.88
CA ALA A 107 -4.74 22.49 5.17
C ALA A 107 -6.16 22.20 4.62
N ALA A 108 -6.26 21.54 3.48
CA ALA A 108 -7.53 21.13 2.86
C ALA A 108 -8.20 19.93 3.55
N GLY A 109 -7.46 19.15 4.35
CA GLY A 109 -7.98 17.98 5.04
C GLY A 109 -6.96 16.86 5.23
N LYS A 110 -7.43 15.78 5.87
CA LYS A 110 -6.68 14.53 6.07
C LYS A 110 -6.77 13.66 4.82
N LEU A 111 -5.69 12.95 4.51
CA LEU A 111 -5.64 11.95 3.43
C LEU A 111 -5.28 10.58 4.00
N TRP A 112 -5.94 9.54 3.49
CA TRP A 112 -5.71 8.14 3.83
C TRP A 112 -5.32 7.34 2.60
N ALA A 113 -4.60 6.24 2.78
CA ALA A 113 -4.48 5.27 1.70
C ALA A 113 -5.84 4.62 1.47
N ARG A 114 -6.28 4.50 0.21
CA ARG A 114 -7.54 3.83 -0.14
C ARG A 114 -7.60 2.42 0.43
N ALA A 115 -6.52 1.65 0.28
CA ALA A 115 -6.42 0.28 0.75
C ALA A 115 -6.74 0.16 2.25
N ASP A 116 -6.25 1.08 3.08
CA ASP A 116 -6.51 1.08 4.52
C ASP A 116 -8.01 1.29 4.83
N ILE A 117 -8.68 2.16 4.07
CA ILE A 117 -10.13 2.42 4.21
C ILE A 117 -10.94 1.20 3.77
N VAL A 118 -10.59 0.58 2.65
CA VAL A 118 -11.24 -0.65 2.17
C VAL A 118 -11.06 -1.79 3.17
N ALA A 119 -9.86 -1.95 3.70
CA ALA A 119 -9.56 -2.99 4.68
C ALA A 119 -10.32 -2.75 6.00
N PHE A 120 -10.45 -1.49 6.42
CA PHE A 120 -11.32 -1.13 7.55
C PHE A 120 -12.77 -1.52 7.26
N ASP A 121 -13.29 -1.23 6.07
CA ASP A 121 -14.68 -1.53 5.71
C ASP A 121 -15.03 -3.01 5.83
N GLN A 122 -14.13 -3.87 5.38
CA GLN A 122 -14.29 -5.32 5.39
C GLN A 122 -14.35 -5.88 6.81
N ARG A 123 -13.62 -5.28 7.75
CA ARG A 123 -13.58 -5.71 9.17
C ARG A 123 -14.62 -5.00 10.03
N TRP A 124 -15.10 -3.86 9.59
CA TRP A 124 -16.01 -3.02 10.36
C TRP A 124 -17.42 -3.60 10.35
N ASP A 125 -17.82 -4.21 11.47
CA ASP A 125 -19.16 -4.77 11.64
C ASP A 125 -20.21 -3.65 11.84
N ARG A 126 -20.61 -3.03 10.72
CA ARG A 126 -21.60 -1.94 10.65
C ARG A 126 -22.96 -2.26 11.29
N ARG A 127 -23.26 -3.55 11.51
CA ARG A 127 -24.59 -4.03 11.93
C ARG A 127 -25.00 -3.63 13.36
N ARG A 128 -24.08 -3.16 14.20
CA ARG A 128 -24.40 -2.74 15.58
C ARG A 128 -24.87 -1.31 15.75
N THR A 129 -24.77 -0.47 14.72
CA THR A 129 -25.10 0.96 14.84
C THR A 129 -26.12 1.40 13.80
N GLY A 130 -27.26 0.70 13.76
CA GLY A 130 -28.45 1.11 13.03
C GLY A 130 -29.52 1.64 13.99
N ARG A 131 -29.90 2.91 13.84
CA ARG A 131 -31.12 3.47 14.44
C ARG A 131 -32.32 2.61 14.00
N PRO A 132 -33.26 2.23 14.89
CA PRO A 132 -34.44 1.47 14.48
C PRO A 132 -35.17 2.22 13.36
N ARG A 133 -35.53 1.50 12.28
CA ARG A 133 -36.44 2.03 11.26
C ARG A 133 -37.73 2.42 11.99
N LYS A 134 -38.12 3.70 11.88
CA LYS A 134 -39.43 4.15 12.34
C LYS A 134 -40.47 3.43 11.48
N SER A 135 -41.18 2.48 12.09
CA SER A 135 -42.37 1.87 11.49
C SER A 135 -43.38 2.99 11.20
N GLN A 136 -43.78 3.10 9.94
CA GLN A 136 -45.06 3.73 9.59
C GLN A 136 -46.20 2.78 9.95
#